data_AF-A0A2T7U3Q1-F1
#
_entry.id   AF-A0A2T7U3Q1-F1
#
_cell.length_a   1.000
_cell.length_b   1.000
_cell.length_c   1.000
_cell.angle_alpha   90.00
_cell.angle_beta   90.00
_cell.angle_gamma   90.00
#
_symmetry.space_group_name_H-M   'P 1'
#
loop_
_entity.id
_entity.type
_entity.pdbx_description
1 polymer ?
#
loop_
_entity_poly.entity_id
_entity_poly.type
_entity_poly.pdbx_seq_one_letter_code
_entity_poly.pdbx_strand_id
1 'polypeptide(L)'
;MVAIHEDTQDQTGYGPWRPMETAPKDGTEILCFTKYGDYEISHWRAVTQCWVSKRGFFVEASCWCPLPEPPVHARAQTAAS
;
A
#
# COMPACT_ATOMS: atom_id res chain seq x y z
N MET A 1 19.95 -23.01 34.03
CA MET A 1 19.96 -21.55 33.84
C MET A 1 20.52 -21.28 32.46
N VAL A 2 19.66 -21.10 31.45
CA VAL A 2 20.09 -20.72 30.10
C VAL A 2 19.74 -19.26 29.95
N ALA A 3 20.76 -18.44 29.77
CA ALA A 3 20.63 -17.03 29.43
C ALA A 3 19.96 -16.95 28.06
N ILE A 4 18.70 -16.52 28.05
CA ILE A 4 18.02 -16.07 26.85
C ILE A 4 18.59 -14.70 26.56
N HIS A 5 19.42 -14.60 25.53
CA HIS A 5 19.71 -13.30 24.92
C HIS A 5 18.35 -12.71 24.52
N GLU A 6 18.07 -11.53 25.09
CA GLU A 6 16.92 -10.71 24.75
C GLU A 6 17.06 -10.30 23.29
N ASP A 7 16.51 -11.14 22.40
CA ASP A 7 16.19 -10.74 21.04
C ASP A 7 15.26 -9.54 21.19
N THR A 8 15.81 -8.38 20.87
CA THR A 8 15.09 -7.12 20.88
C THR A 8 13.97 -7.25 19.85
N GLN A 9 12.79 -7.63 20.33
CA GLN A 9 11.56 -7.50 19.56
C GLN A 9 11.40 -6.02 19.23
N ASP A 10 11.69 -5.65 17.99
CA ASP A 10 11.27 -4.37 17.42
C ASP A 10 9.74 -4.31 17.55
N GLN A 11 9.26 -3.57 18.55
CA GLN A 11 7.85 -3.44 18.93
C GLN A 11 7.08 -2.52 17.97
N THR A 12 7.23 -2.71 16.66
CA THR A 12 6.37 -2.07 15.65
C THR A 12 5.70 -3.16 14.80
N GLY A 13 4.78 -3.93 15.41
CA GLY A 13 4.07 -5.07 14.82
C GLY A 13 3.11 -4.77 13.66
N TYR A 14 3.27 -3.64 12.97
CA TYR A 14 2.59 -3.31 11.73
C TYR A 14 3.68 -3.31 10.66
N GLY A 15 3.58 -4.14 9.62
CA GLY A 15 4.55 -4.19 8.52
C GLY A 15 4.65 -2.85 7.74
N PRO A 16 4.75 -2.82 6.41
CA PRO A 16 4.84 -1.55 5.67
C PRO A 16 3.56 -0.67 5.74
N TRP A 17 2.57 -1.09 6.53
CA TRP A 17 1.27 -0.43 6.69
C TRP A 17 1.37 0.80 7.59
N ARG A 18 0.76 1.89 7.13
CA ARG A 18 0.73 3.19 7.80
C ARG A 18 -0.72 3.68 7.93
N PRO A 19 -1.04 4.55 8.92
CA PRO A 19 -2.38 5.13 9.05
C PRO A 19 -2.79 5.90 7.79
N MET A 20 -4.05 5.76 7.37
CA MET A 20 -4.55 6.34 6.11
C MET A 20 -4.37 7.87 6.03
N GLU A 21 -4.39 8.57 7.16
CA GLU A 21 -4.24 10.03 7.25
C GLU A 21 -2.85 10.50 6.79
N THR A 22 -1.86 9.59 6.81
CA THR A 22 -0.47 9.85 6.40
C THR A 22 -0.20 9.57 4.92
N ALA A 23 -1.20 9.06 4.19
CA ALA A 23 -1.06 8.72 2.79
C ALA A 23 -0.83 9.95 1.89
N PRO A 24 -0.04 9.81 0.81
CA PRO A 24 0.25 10.92 -0.10
C PRO A 24 -1.00 11.34 -0.88
N LYS A 25 -1.40 12.62 -0.75
CA LYS A 25 -2.58 13.20 -1.41
C LYS A 25 -2.25 13.87 -2.75
N ASP A 26 -1.22 13.39 -3.42
CA ASP A 26 -0.70 13.91 -4.70
C ASP A 26 -1.22 13.13 -5.92
N GLY A 27 -2.05 12.10 -5.70
CA GLY A 27 -2.57 11.24 -6.76
C GLY A 27 -1.73 9.99 -7.03
N THR A 28 -0.63 9.79 -6.29
CA THR A 28 0.14 8.54 -6.33
C THR A 28 -0.73 7.34 -5.98
N GLU A 29 -0.56 6.24 -6.72
CA GLU A 29 -1.25 4.98 -6.43
C GLU A 29 -0.65 4.31 -5.20
N ILE A 30 -1.52 3.87 -4.30
CA ILE A 30 -1.16 3.17 -3.06
C ILE A 30 -2.00 1.90 -2.92
N LEU A 31 -1.51 0.95 -2.13
CA LEU A 31 -2.31 -0.18 -1.69
C LEU A 31 -3.05 0.21 -0.40
N CYS A 32 -4.37 0.13 -0.43
CA CYS A 32 -5.24 0.39 0.72
C CYS A 32 -5.70 -0.92 1.35
N PHE A 33 -5.78 -0.96 2.68
CA PHE A 33 -6.57 -1.94 3.40
C PHE A 33 -7.93 -1.32 3.75
N THR A 34 -8.97 -1.85 3.10
CA THR A 34 -10.33 -1.30 3.20
C THR A 34 -10.98 -1.69 4.52
N LYS A 35 -11.99 -0.92 4.95
CA LYS A 35 -12.79 -1.25 6.14
C LYS A 35 -13.51 -2.60 6.05
N TYR A 36 -13.64 -3.17 4.84
CA TYR A 36 -14.30 -4.45 4.58
C TYR A 36 -13.35 -5.65 4.72
N GLY A 37 -12.07 -5.41 4.98
CA GLY A 37 -11.06 -6.46 5.14
C GLY A 37 -10.37 -6.88 3.83
N ASP A 38 -10.63 -6.16 2.73
CA ASP A 38 -10.00 -6.40 1.42
C ASP A 38 -8.90 -5.37 1.11
N TYR A 39 -8.05 -5.69 0.13
CA TYR A 39 -7.02 -4.81 -0.39
C TYR A 39 -7.41 -4.21 -1.75
N GLU A 40 -7.18 -2.91 -1.95
CA GLU A 40 -7.52 -2.21 -3.19
C GLU A 40 -6.43 -1.21 -3.58
N ILE A 41 -6.07 -1.14 -4.86
CA ILE A 41 -5.20 -0.06 -5.36
C ILE A 41 -6.04 1.20 -5.53
N SER A 42 -5.65 2.27 -4.85
CA SER A 42 -6.40 3.53 -4.82
C SER A 42 -5.49 4.73 -5.06
N HIS A 43 -6.07 5.85 -5.46
CA HIS A 43 -5.39 7.14 -5.54
C HIS A 43 -6.26 8.26 -4.93
N TRP A 44 -5.62 9.35 -4.50
CA TRP A 44 -6.32 10.52 -3.99
C TRP A 44 -6.91 11.34 -5.14
N ARG A 45 -8.22 11.57 -5.11
CA ARG A 45 -8.91 12.43 -6.06
C ARG A 45 -9.08 13.83 -5.47
N ALA A 46 -8.27 14.79 -5.93
CA ALA A 46 -8.25 16.16 -5.40
C ALA A 46 -9.62 16.88 -5.49
N VAL A 47 -10.36 16.67 -6.59
CA VAL A 47 -11.66 17.33 -6.83
C VAL A 47 -12.71 16.96 -5.78
N THR A 48 -12.75 15.70 -5.36
CA THR A 48 -13.72 15.20 -4.37
C THR A 48 -13.12 15.01 -2.99
N GLN A 49 -11.83 15.31 -2.83
CA GLN A 49 -11.05 15.14 -1.59
C GLN A 49 -11.26 13.77 -0.93
N CYS A 50 -11.17 12.70 -1.71
CA CYS A 50 -11.38 11.34 -1.23
C CYS A 50 -10.48 10.34 -1.96
N TRP A 51 -10.36 9.14 -1.39
CA TRP A 51 -9.73 8.01 -2.04
C TRP A 51 -10.69 7.34 -3.01
N VAL A 52 -10.19 7.01 -4.20
CA VAL A 52 -10.96 6.30 -5.22
C VAL A 52 -10.15 5.11 -5.75
N SER A 53 -10.86 4.01 -6.00
CA SER A 53 -10.31 2.83 -6.67
C SER A 53 -9.99 3.13 -8.13
N LYS A 54 -9.26 2.21 -8.79
CA LYS A 54 -9.04 2.26 -10.26
C LYS A 54 -10.33 2.29 -11.08
N ARG A 55 -11.43 1.78 -10.52
CA ARG A 55 -12.75 1.75 -11.16
C ARG A 55 -13.58 3.01 -10.87
N GLY A 56 -13.05 3.96 -10.10
CA GLY A 56 -13.72 5.21 -9.75
C GLY A 56 -14.69 5.13 -8.58
N PHE A 57 -14.79 3.98 -7.89
CA PHE A 57 -15.56 3.86 -6.65
C PHE A 57 -14.84 4.50 -5.49
N PHE A 58 -15.59 5.13 -4.57
CA PHE A 58 -15.05 5.65 -3.31
C PHE A 58 -14.51 4.51 -2.45
N VAL A 59 -13.36 4.76 -1.82
CA VAL A 59 -12.68 3.79 -0.96
C VAL A 59 -12.60 4.34 0.45
N GLU A 60 -13.12 3.57 1.39
CA GLU A 60 -12.94 3.79 2.82
C GLU A 60 -11.86 2.81 3.33
N ALA A 61 -10.70 3.35 3.68
CA ALA A 61 -9.53 2.58 4.11
C ALA A 61 -8.99 3.11 5.44
N SER A 62 -8.46 2.20 6.25
CA SER A 62 -7.85 2.52 7.55
C SER A 62 -6.33 2.57 7.50
N CYS A 63 -5.72 1.83 6.56
CA CYS A 63 -4.27 1.74 6.43
C CYS A 63 -3.85 1.72 4.96
N TRP A 64 -2.62 2.16 4.70
CA TRP A 64 -2.02 2.13 3.38
C TRP A 64 -0.57 1.65 3.41
N CYS A 65 -0.06 1.20 2.26
CA CYS A 65 1.37 1.05 2.01
C CYS A 65 1.70 1.45 0.56
N PRO A 66 2.95 1.87 0.27
CA PRO A 66 3.36 2.18 -1.10
C PRO A 66 3.30 0.91 -1.96
N LEU A 67 2.97 1.08 -3.25
CA LEU A 67 3.16 0.00 -4.22
C LEU A 67 4.66 -0.28 -4.40
N PRO A 68 5.06 -1.55 -4.56
CA PRO A 68 6.45 -1.87 -4.88
C PRO A 68 6.80 -1.25 -6.24
N GLU A 69 8.06 -0.83 -6.39
CA GLU A 69 8.55 -0.43 -7.70
C GLU A 69 8.46 -1.61 -8.68
N PRO A 70 8.04 -1.38 -9.94
CA PRO A 70 8.09 -2.41 -10.96
C PRO A 70 9.52 -2.98 -11.08
N PRO A 71 9.69 -4.28 -11.31
CA PRO A 71 11.01 -4.84 -11.53
C PRO A 71 11.66 -4.17 -12.74
N VAL A 72 12.83 -3.57 -12.52
CA VAL A 72 13.59 -2.89 -13.58
C VAL A 72 14.14 -3.99 -14.52
N HIS A 73 13.50 -4.15 -15.69
CA HIS A 73 13.80 -5.10 -16.78
C HIS A 73 13.24 -6.54 -16.70
N ALA A 74 11.92 -6.70 -16.88
CA ALA A 74 11.43 -7.73 -17.80
C ALA A 74 11.12 -7.07 -19.14
N ARG A 75 12.18 -6.73 -19.89
CA ARG A 75 12.07 -6.25 -21.27
C ARG A 75 11.18 -7.25 -22.03
N ALA A 76 10.09 -6.75 -22.62
CA ALA A 76 9.19 -7.49 -23.47
C ALA A 76 9.98 -8.34 -24.50
N GLN A 77 10.09 -9.63 -24.24
CA GLN A 77 10.25 -10.70 -25.23
C GLN A 77 8.86 -11.34 -25.23
N THR A 78 8.02 -11.28 -26.26
CA THR A 78 8.29 -11.44 -27.68
C THR A 78 7.18 -10.73 -28.45
N ALA A 79 7.53 -9.71 -29.24
CA ALA A 79 6.75 -9.38 -30.42
C ALA A 79 7.02 -10.45 -31.47
N ALA A 80 5.95 -10.94 -32.07
CA ALA A 80 5.92 -11.99 -33.08
C ALA A 80 6.85 -11.72 -34.27
N SER A 81 7.51 -12.77 -34.77
CA SER A 81 7.37 -13.29 -36.14
C SER A 81 8.06 -14.64 -36.26
#